data_AF-A0A147IXV8-F1
#
_entry.id   AF-A0A147IXV8-F1
#
_cell.length_a   1.000
_cell.length_b   1.000
_cell.length_c   1.000
_cell.angle_alpha   90.00
_cell.angle_beta   90.00
_cell.angle_gamma   90.00
#
_symmetry.space_group_name_H-M   'P 1'
#
loop_
_entity.id
_entity.type
_entity.pdbx_description
1 polymer ?
#
loop_
_entity_poly.entity_id
_entity_poly.type
_entity_poly.pdbx_seq_one_letter_code
_entity_poly.pdbx_strand_id
1 'polypeptide(L)'
;MTEKDLVLPLRRIPPLGEFLDALQIKPAGLAAQLFTGVYNQLFVWSTDLRAQYDQYYCVEYPTLAAYLEIAHEIYLEPTELEKTHILKIKAPGGVLEEAYDDNVRDTVIDCVRKLESSYED
;
A
#
# COMPACT_ATOMS: atom_id res chain seq x y z
N MET A 1 1.33 5.60 21.32
CA MET A 1 1.39 6.39 20.07
C MET A 1 0.82 5.48 19.00
N THR A 2 -0.34 5.81 18.44
CA THR A 2 -1.04 4.94 17.50
C THR A 2 -0.25 4.91 16.20
N GLU A 3 0.43 3.79 15.95
CA GLU A 3 1.05 3.49 14.66
C GLU A 3 -0.04 3.63 13.59
N LYS A 4 0.07 4.67 12.74
CA LYS A 4 -0.93 4.94 11.70
C LYS A 4 -0.86 3.85 10.64
N ASP A 5 -1.91 3.06 10.53
CA ASP A 5 -2.11 2.14 9.41
C ASP A 5 -1.92 2.90 8.09
N LEU A 6 -1.17 2.29 7.16
CA LEU A 6 -0.98 2.85 5.82
C LEU A 6 -1.97 2.17 4.86
N VAL A 7 -2.65 2.97 4.05
CA VAL A 7 -3.61 2.47 3.05
C VAL A 7 -3.12 2.88 1.67
N LEU A 8 -3.03 1.90 0.77
CA LEU A 8 -2.56 2.08 -0.60
C LEU A 8 -3.59 1.51 -1.60
N PRO A 9 -4.42 2.37 -2.20
CA PRO A 9 -5.29 1.98 -3.31
C PRO A 9 -4.46 1.88 -4.61
N LEU A 10 -4.55 0.75 -5.30
CA LEU A 10 -3.70 0.41 -6.47
C LEU A 10 -4.49 -0.31 -7.54
N ARG A 11 -4.27 0.03 -8.83
CA ARG A 11 -4.81 -0.75 -9.96
C ARG A 11 -4.10 -2.09 -10.12
N ARG A 12 -2.79 -2.11 -9.89
CA ARG A 12 -1.93 -3.28 -10.06
C ARG A 12 -0.84 -3.25 -9.01
N ILE A 13 -0.51 -4.42 -8.47
CA ILE A 13 0.68 -4.58 -7.63
C ILE A 13 1.90 -4.63 -8.56
N PRO A 14 2.82 -3.65 -8.49
CA PRO A 14 4.03 -3.67 -9.31
C PRO A 14 4.91 -4.84 -8.88
N PRO A 15 5.58 -5.56 -9.79
CA PRO A 15 6.54 -6.58 -9.41
C PRO A 15 7.76 -5.97 -8.72
N LEU A 16 8.44 -6.76 -7.86
CA LEU A 16 9.61 -6.31 -7.10
C LEU A 16 10.68 -5.63 -7.97
N GLY A 17 10.92 -6.13 -9.19
CA GLY A 17 11.89 -5.55 -10.10
C GLY A 17 11.54 -4.12 -10.53
N GLU A 18 10.29 -3.85 -10.90
CA GLU A 18 9.82 -2.51 -11.25
C GLU A 18 9.83 -1.57 -10.04
N PHE A 19 9.48 -2.07 -8.87
CA PHE A 19 9.53 -1.29 -7.63
C PHE A 19 10.96 -0.86 -7.28
N LEU A 20 11.94 -1.77 -7.36
CA LEU A 20 13.34 -1.45 -7.11
C LEU A 20 13.91 -0.50 -8.18
N ASP A 21 13.53 -0.68 -9.44
CA ASP A 21 13.96 0.17 -10.55
C ASP A 21 13.43 1.61 -10.41
N ALA A 22 12.17 1.76 -10.03
CA ALA A 22 11.54 3.07 -9.79
C ALA A 22 12.19 3.82 -8.62
N LEU A 23 12.74 3.10 -7.65
CA LEU A 23 13.55 3.66 -6.56
C LEU A 23 15.03 3.86 -6.94
N GLN A 24 15.40 3.56 -8.19
CA GLN A 24 16.78 3.59 -8.72
C GLN A 24 17.76 2.70 -7.92
N ILE A 25 17.26 1.61 -7.35
CA ILE A 25 18.05 0.68 -6.54
C ILE A 25 18.59 -0.44 -7.43
N LYS A 26 19.91 -0.62 -7.40
CA LYS A 26 20.54 -1.73 -8.13
C LYS A 26 20.12 -3.09 -7.55
N PRO A 27 19.71 -4.05 -8.40
CA PRO A 27 19.47 -5.41 -7.94
C PRO A 27 20.78 -6.00 -7.39
N ALA A 28 20.68 -6.79 -6.30
CA ALA A 28 21.79 -7.41 -5.56
C ALA A 28 22.62 -6.54 -4.61
N GLY A 29 22.21 -5.30 -4.33
CA GLY A 29 22.81 -4.46 -3.27
C GLY A 29 22.21 -4.70 -1.87
N LEU A 30 22.89 -4.21 -0.82
CA LEU A 30 22.35 -4.18 0.55
C LEU A 30 21.04 -3.37 0.63
N ALA A 31 20.95 -2.29 -0.15
CA ALA A 31 19.72 -1.52 -0.33
C ALA A 31 18.60 -2.38 -0.93
N ALA A 32 18.88 -3.23 -1.94
CA ALA A 32 17.87 -4.10 -2.51
C ALA A 32 17.28 -5.06 -1.48
N GLN A 33 18.07 -5.55 -0.52
CA GLN A 33 17.55 -6.41 0.56
C GLN A 33 16.62 -5.64 1.50
N LEU A 34 16.99 -4.42 1.92
CA LEU A 34 16.15 -3.56 2.76
C LEU A 34 14.83 -3.24 2.08
N PHE A 35 14.88 -2.79 0.82
CA PHE A 35 13.68 -2.43 0.06
C PHE A 35 12.86 -3.63 -0.41
N THR A 36 13.45 -4.83 -0.50
CA THR A 36 12.67 -6.08 -0.63
C THR A 36 11.84 -6.34 0.62
N GLY A 37 12.37 -6.06 1.81
CA GLY A 37 11.61 -6.12 3.06
C GLY A 37 10.44 -5.13 3.05
N VAL A 38 10.69 -3.90 2.62
CA VAL A 38 9.65 -2.87 2.44
C VAL A 38 8.58 -3.32 1.44
N TYR A 39 9.00 -3.83 0.28
CA TYR A 39 8.09 -4.37 -0.74
C TYR A 39 7.20 -5.48 -0.17
N ASN A 40 7.79 -6.43 0.56
CA ASN A 40 7.01 -7.50 1.18
C ASN A 40 6.01 -6.94 2.19
N GLN A 41 6.40 -5.97 3.00
CA GLN A 41 5.50 -5.34 3.96
C GLN A 41 4.34 -4.58 3.28
N LEU A 42 4.62 -3.93 2.14
CA LEU A 42 3.64 -3.13 1.40
C LEU A 42 2.68 -3.95 0.54
N PHE A 43 3.14 -5.04 -0.07
CA PHE A 43 2.40 -5.75 -1.11
C PHE A 43 2.13 -7.23 -0.80
N VAL A 44 2.93 -7.85 0.08
CA VAL A 44 2.84 -9.29 0.36
C VAL A 44 2.17 -9.54 1.72
N TRP A 45 2.50 -8.74 2.73
CA TRP A 45 1.94 -8.84 4.08
C TRP A 45 0.76 -7.89 4.32
N SER A 46 0.49 -7.00 3.37
CA SER A 46 -0.68 -6.14 3.37
C SER A 46 -1.97 -6.94 3.22
N THR A 47 -3.04 -6.46 3.83
CA THR A 47 -4.39 -7.01 3.63
C THR A 47 -5.09 -6.26 2.50
N ASP A 48 -5.54 -6.96 1.47
CA ASP A 48 -6.42 -6.37 0.45
C ASP A 48 -7.86 -6.28 0.98
N LEU A 49 -8.26 -5.08 1.37
CA LEU A 49 -9.57 -4.80 1.93
C LEU A 49 -10.68 -4.97 0.90
N ARG A 50 -10.40 -4.77 -0.40
CA ARG A 50 -11.40 -4.96 -1.45
C ARG A 50 -11.72 -6.43 -1.63
N ALA A 51 -10.68 -7.27 -1.69
CA ALA A 51 -10.86 -8.72 -1.75
C ALA A 51 -11.54 -9.26 -0.48
N GLN A 52 -11.16 -8.74 0.69
CA GLN A 52 -11.81 -9.12 1.95
C GLN A 52 -13.29 -8.72 1.99
N TYR A 53 -13.63 -7.53 1.49
CA TYR A 53 -15.01 -7.08 1.37
C TYR A 53 -15.83 -8.01 0.48
N ASP A 54 -15.35 -8.25 -0.74
CA ASP A 54 -16.05 -9.08 -1.73
C ASP A 54 -16.32 -10.49 -1.20
N GLN A 55 -15.33 -11.07 -0.53
CA GLN A 55 -15.40 -12.45 -0.07
C GLN A 55 -16.22 -12.64 1.22
N TYR A 56 -16.19 -11.68 2.16
CA TYR A 56 -16.71 -11.90 3.51
C TYR A 56 -17.75 -10.87 3.96
N TYR A 57 -17.62 -9.61 3.54
CA TYR A 57 -18.36 -8.49 4.15
C TYR A 57 -19.34 -7.82 3.19
N CYS A 58 -19.46 -8.29 1.94
CA CYS A 58 -20.38 -7.74 0.93
C CYS A 58 -21.87 -7.85 1.31
N VAL A 59 -22.21 -8.78 2.21
CA VAL A 59 -23.56 -8.95 2.75
C VAL A 59 -23.82 -8.13 4.01
N GLU A 60 -22.77 -7.78 4.75
CA GLU A 60 -22.85 -7.02 6.00
C GLU A 60 -22.85 -5.52 5.74
N TYR A 61 -22.10 -5.06 4.73
CA TYR A 61 -21.99 -3.66 4.37
C TYR A 61 -22.49 -3.42 2.94
N PRO A 62 -23.38 -2.43 2.73
CA PRO A 62 -24.05 -2.22 1.46
C PRO A 62 -23.11 -1.76 0.33
N THR A 63 -21.95 -1.20 0.68
CA THR A 63 -20.92 -0.79 -0.28
C THR A 63 -19.53 -0.99 0.32
N LEU A 64 -18.53 -1.11 -0.56
CA LEU A 64 -17.11 -1.14 -0.16
C LEU A 64 -16.73 0.11 0.65
N ALA A 65 -17.22 1.29 0.26
CA ALA A 65 -16.99 2.54 1.00
C ALA A 65 -17.52 2.47 2.44
N ALA A 66 -18.74 1.95 2.63
CA ALA A 66 -19.32 1.78 3.95
C ALA A 66 -18.53 0.79 4.81
N TYR A 67 -18.03 -0.29 4.22
CA TYR A 67 -17.15 -1.23 4.91
C TYR A 67 -15.84 -0.58 5.36
N LEU A 68 -15.17 0.17 4.48
CA LEU A 68 -13.92 0.87 4.79
C LEU A 68 -14.10 1.92 5.88
N GLU A 69 -15.18 2.71 5.81
CA GLU A 69 -15.48 3.74 6.78
C GLU A 69 -15.81 3.14 8.16
N ILE A 70 -16.73 2.17 8.21
CA ILE A 70 -17.28 1.66 9.48
C ILE A 70 -16.34 0.66 10.16
N ALA A 71 -15.72 -0.25 9.40
CA ALA A 71 -14.87 -1.31 9.98
C ALA A 71 -13.40 -0.90 10.10
N HIS A 72 -12.95 0.10 9.34
CA HIS A 72 -11.54 0.47 9.29
C HIS A 72 -11.25 1.96 9.49
N GLU A 73 -12.27 2.81 9.60
CA GLU A 73 -12.12 4.29 9.72
C GLU A 73 -11.33 4.89 8.55
N ILE A 74 -11.44 4.27 7.36
CA ILE A 74 -10.75 4.67 6.14
C ILE A 74 -11.72 5.42 5.23
N TYR A 75 -11.32 6.61 4.79
CA TYR A 75 -12.06 7.44 3.83
C TYR A 75 -11.22 7.56 2.56
N LEU A 76 -11.74 7.07 1.44
CA LEU A 76 -11.10 7.12 0.13
C LEU A 76 -11.96 7.92 -0.84
N GLU A 77 -11.32 8.60 -1.77
CA GLU A 77 -12.04 9.29 -2.85
C GLU A 77 -12.68 8.26 -3.82
N PRO A 78 -13.73 8.64 -4.57
CA PRO A 78 -14.39 7.72 -5.52
C PRO A 78 -13.41 7.07 -6.50
N THR A 79 -12.46 7.83 -7.01
CA THR A 79 -11.42 7.37 -7.94
C THR A 79 -10.46 6.35 -7.31
N GLU A 80 -10.20 6.47 -6.01
CA GLU A 80 -9.39 5.50 -5.26
C GLU A 80 -10.19 4.23 -4.95
N LEU A 81 -11.49 4.34 -4.70
CA LEU A 81 -12.40 3.20 -4.51
C LEU A 81 -12.56 2.35 -5.78
N GLU A 82 -12.38 2.94 -6.95
CA GLU A 82 -12.41 2.25 -8.25
C GLU A 82 -11.19 1.37 -8.49
N LYS A 83 -10.08 1.60 -7.76
CA LYS A 83 -8.84 0.83 -7.89
C LYS A 83 -9.08 -0.65 -7.54
N THR A 84 -8.33 -1.53 -8.20
CA THR A 84 -8.51 -2.99 -8.10
C THR A 84 -8.16 -3.56 -6.72
N HIS A 85 -7.15 -2.98 -6.08
CA HIS A 85 -6.63 -3.40 -4.78
C HIS A 85 -6.69 -2.24 -3.80
N ILE A 86 -7.08 -2.51 -2.56
CA ILE A 86 -7.02 -1.53 -1.47
C ILE A 86 -6.19 -2.16 -0.35
N LEU A 87 -4.88 -1.94 -0.41
CA LEU A 87 -3.94 -2.59 0.49
C LEU A 87 -3.86 -1.82 1.81
N LYS A 88 -4.19 -2.49 2.91
CA LYS A 88 -4.00 -1.99 4.27
C LYS A 88 -2.75 -2.63 4.88
N ILE A 89 -1.81 -1.79 5.29
CA ILE A 89 -0.58 -2.15 5.96
C ILE A 89 -0.71 -1.74 7.43
N LYS A 90 -0.79 -2.73 8.30
CA LYS A 90 -0.89 -2.51 9.74
C LYS A 90 0.50 -2.27 10.32
N ALA A 91 0.70 -1.14 11.01
CA ALA A 91 1.95 -0.81 11.68
C ALA A 91 3.21 -1.00 10.81
N PRO A 92 3.42 -0.13 9.79
CA PRO A 92 4.60 -0.28 8.93
C PRO A 92 5.89 -0.03 9.73
N GLY A 93 6.60 -1.09 10.10
CA GLY A 93 7.85 -1.02 10.85
C GLY A 93 9.08 -0.71 9.99
N GLY A 94 10.19 -0.39 10.66
CA GLY A 94 11.51 -0.21 10.05
C GLY A 94 11.68 1.14 9.34
N VAL A 95 12.16 1.14 8.10
CA VAL A 95 12.42 2.37 7.32
C VAL A 95 11.16 3.14 6.89
N LEU A 96 9.98 2.57 7.15
CA LEU A 96 8.67 3.20 6.94
C LEU A 96 8.09 3.81 8.23
N GLU A 97 8.76 3.63 9.37
CA GLU A 97 8.28 4.13 10.66
C GLU A 97 8.48 5.65 10.73
N GLU A 98 7.40 6.41 10.97
CA GLU A 98 7.44 7.87 11.09
C GLU A 98 8.36 8.37 12.21
N ALA A 99 8.62 7.53 13.22
CA ALA A 99 9.50 7.84 14.34
C ALA A 99 11.01 7.80 13.98
N TYR A 100 11.36 7.33 12.77
CA TYR A 100 12.72 7.40 12.25
C TYR A 100 12.94 8.74 11.54
N ASP A 101 13.88 9.56 12.03
CA ASP A 101 14.20 10.90 11.50
C ASP A 101 14.66 10.88 10.02
N ASP A 102 15.17 9.73 9.57
CA ASP A 102 15.62 9.45 8.19
C ASP A 102 14.70 8.43 7.48
N ASN A 103 13.41 8.41 7.80
CA ASN A 103 12.49 7.48 7.14
C ASN A 103 12.31 7.83 5.66
N VAL A 104 12.20 6.79 4.82
CA VAL A 104 11.98 6.93 3.37
C VAL A 104 10.51 6.71 3.01
N ARG A 105 9.61 6.83 4.00
CA ARG A 105 8.18 6.52 3.85
C ARG A 105 7.56 7.33 2.73
N ASP A 106 7.75 8.65 2.77
CA ASP A 106 7.14 9.56 1.79
C ASP A 106 7.68 9.29 0.39
N THR A 107 9.00 9.09 0.26
CA THR A 107 9.67 8.73 -1.00
C THR A 107 9.14 7.41 -1.58
N VAL A 108 8.93 6.40 -0.74
CA VAL A 108 8.40 5.09 -1.19
C VAL A 108 6.94 5.22 -1.60
N ILE A 109 6.12 5.93 -0.84
CA ILE A 109 4.71 6.17 -1.18
C ILE A 109 4.60 6.97 -2.49
N ASP A 110 5.39 8.02 -2.64
CA ASP A 110 5.44 8.84 -3.85
C ASP A 110 5.90 8.03 -5.07
N CYS A 111 6.89 7.15 -4.88
CA CYS A 111 7.33 6.22 -5.92
C CYS A 111 6.22 5.25 -6.35
N VAL A 112 5.49 4.67 -5.39
CA VAL A 112 4.36 3.79 -5.66
C VAL A 112 3.23 4.54 -6.37
N ARG A 113 2.94 5.78 -5.96
CA ARG A 113 1.95 6.65 -6.62
C ARG A 113 2.36 6.99 -8.06
N LYS A 114 3.63 7.31 -8.30
CA LYS A 114 4.16 7.57 -9.65
C LYS A 114 4.06 6.34 -10.55
N LEU A 115 4.41 5.17 -10.01
CA LEU A 115 4.23 3.91 -10.71
C LEU A 115 2.76 3.69 -11.08
N GLU A 116 1.84 3.97 -10.14
CA GLU A 116 0.41 3.86 -10.38
C GLU A 116 -0.09 4.82 -11.47
N SER A 117 0.25 6.11 -11.38
CA SER A 117 -0.14 7.10 -12.40
C SER A 117 0.41 6.79 -13.79
N SER A 118 1.58 6.13 -13.88
CA SER A 118 2.12 5.66 -15.16
C SER A 118 1.26 4.55 -15.82
N TYR A 119 0.30 3.98 -15.10
CA TYR A 119 -0.67 3.00 -15.60
C TYR A 119 -2.07 3.58 -15.82
N GLU A 120 -2.26 4.88 -15.62
CA GLU A 120 -3.54 5.56 -15.84
C GLU A 120 -3.66 6.24 -17.21
N ASP A 121 -2.60 6.17 -18.03
CA ASP A 121 -2.53 6.72 -19.41
C ASP A 121 -2.98 5.69 -20.48
#